data_AF-K0SL48-F1
#
_entry.id   AF-K0SL48-F1
#
_cell.length_a   1.000
_cell.length_b   1.000
_cell.length_c   1.000
_cell.angle_alpha   90.00
_cell.angle_beta   90.00
_cell.angle_gamma   90.00
#
_symmetry.space_group_name_H-M   'P 1'
#
loop_
_entity.id
_entity.type
_entity.pdbx_description
1 polymer ?
#
loop_
_entity_poly.entity_id
_entity_poly.type
_entity_poly.pdbx_seq_one_letter_code
_entity_poly.pdbx_strand_id
1 'polypeptide(L)'
;MADYFYQSKFDELEGWLEKKKSEIESTVFVSYNEFGVPYPSAWYHYRVLEDFSTMGVGKGPTAMHFYTGQTIGQVGTLAHGLVNVAAFLAHAMAVSIRFDVCDEFNVDKTDGTNKFALSNSCGQWGRSYQDEECKGDGNSICSVDTEMSIRAVSKPRGSSAAPPFECTPKESETSFTGYWESKLEFLEDTFPYSNRFGATHVEGCCYWGRGILLTRGACYLGRMNSFIGSGAGEQGYKHFYDVDICAYPEIICAGKHTKELRIASGLFEWTDMVQSYKNEEGLEYMAELHALVSNGFVDVNRFIDIVTEALPFRCFESNCQVAEQELKQLRRDNFVKLLLNVLDIPGSIGYTHDPTPRPTRRPTQSFQAPIPITDRPTKPKVPTPMPSPKMMIQTPRPTFEKASLTTLEPVESTDVISKQRPGVVYFPAPQQQVAGPTPLGNQIGIKPSASPQLQLSGGALLFAALVSTYLH
;
A
#
# COMPACT_ATOMS: atom_id res chain seq x y z
N MET A 1 15.12 36.49 -2.21
CA MET A 1 15.14 36.11 -3.65
C MET A 1 14.78 34.65 -3.84
N ALA A 2 15.36 33.71 -3.08
CA ALA A 2 14.93 32.31 -3.06
C ALA A 2 13.45 32.16 -2.68
N ASP A 3 13.01 32.66 -1.52
CA ASP A 3 11.60 32.54 -1.07
C ASP A 3 10.58 33.06 -2.09
N TYR A 4 10.89 34.15 -2.79
CA TYR A 4 10.04 34.69 -3.87
C TYR A 4 9.93 33.75 -5.08
N PHE A 5 11.04 33.10 -5.46
CA PHE A 5 11.03 32.13 -6.55
C PHE A 5 10.23 30.87 -6.20
N TYR A 6 10.36 30.38 -4.96
CA TYR A 6 9.58 29.25 -4.45
C TYR A 6 8.08 29.59 -4.48
N GLN A 7 7.72 30.77 -3.97
CA GLN A 7 6.34 31.24 -3.99
C GLN A 7 5.79 31.32 -5.42
N SER A 8 6.52 31.93 -6.35
CA SER A 8 6.07 32.06 -7.74
C SER A 8 5.82 30.72 -8.43
N LYS A 9 6.60 29.68 -8.11
CA LYS A 9 6.38 28.33 -8.67
C LYS A 9 5.19 27.62 -8.05
N PHE A 10 5.00 27.80 -6.76
CA PHE A 10 3.80 27.32 -6.10
C PHE A 10 2.55 28.04 -6.61
N ASP A 11 2.55 29.35 -6.80
CA ASP A 11 1.39 30.09 -7.33
C ASP A 11 1.00 29.57 -8.73
N GLU A 12 1.98 29.23 -9.58
CA GLU A 12 1.77 28.61 -10.89
C GLU A 12 1.12 27.22 -10.75
N LEU A 13 1.61 26.41 -9.82
CA LEU A 13 1.08 25.07 -9.52
C LEU A 13 -0.33 25.13 -8.91
N GLU A 14 -0.53 25.95 -7.89
CA GLU A 14 -1.81 26.17 -7.21
C GLU A 14 -2.87 26.63 -8.20
N GLY A 15 -2.55 27.62 -9.04
CA GLY A 15 -3.44 28.09 -10.10
C GLY A 15 -3.82 26.99 -11.11
N TRP A 16 -2.96 25.98 -11.31
CA TRP A 16 -3.28 24.80 -12.11
C TRP A 16 -4.16 23.81 -11.35
N LEU A 17 -3.80 23.48 -10.10
CA LEU A 17 -4.56 22.57 -9.25
C LEU A 17 -5.99 23.08 -9.02
N GLU A 18 -6.19 24.39 -8.87
CA GLU A 18 -7.53 24.95 -8.63
C GLU A 18 -8.43 24.81 -9.87
N LYS A 19 -7.87 24.89 -11.07
CA LYS A 19 -8.59 24.57 -12.31
C LYS A 19 -9.00 23.10 -12.40
N LYS A 20 -8.28 22.22 -11.70
CA LYS A 20 -8.52 20.77 -11.64
C LYS A 20 -9.23 20.32 -10.36
N LYS A 21 -9.70 21.27 -9.53
CA LYS A 21 -10.31 20.99 -8.22
C LYS A 21 -11.43 19.97 -8.31
N SER A 22 -12.34 20.12 -9.26
CA SER A 22 -13.51 19.24 -9.40
C SER A 22 -13.09 17.81 -9.76
N GLU A 23 -12.17 17.65 -10.71
CA GLU A 23 -11.62 16.37 -11.12
C GLU A 23 -10.84 15.72 -9.98
N ILE A 24 -10.05 16.50 -9.24
CA ILE A 24 -9.30 16.03 -8.07
C ILE A 24 -10.27 15.53 -6.97
N GLU A 25 -11.27 16.32 -6.58
CA GLU A 25 -12.24 15.91 -5.55
C GLU A 25 -13.01 14.65 -5.96
N SER A 26 -13.45 14.58 -7.22
CA SER A 26 -14.26 13.47 -7.72
C SER A 26 -13.45 12.20 -8.08
N THR A 27 -12.12 12.27 -8.04
CA THR A 27 -11.26 11.18 -8.52
C THR A 27 -10.21 10.73 -7.51
N VAL A 28 -9.59 11.68 -6.81
CA VAL A 28 -8.49 11.46 -5.85
C VAL A 28 -9.06 11.25 -4.47
N PHE A 29 -9.91 12.16 -4.00
CA PHE A 29 -10.50 12.16 -2.65
C PHE A 29 -11.77 11.30 -2.58
N VAL A 30 -11.70 10.13 -3.20
CA VAL A 30 -12.77 9.14 -3.26
C VAL A 30 -12.31 7.84 -2.60
N SER A 31 -13.11 7.38 -1.65
CA SER A 31 -12.94 6.13 -0.93
C SER A 31 -13.95 5.10 -1.41
N TYR A 32 -13.71 3.83 -1.08
CA TYR A 32 -14.55 2.71 -1.52
C TYR A 32 -15.00 1.88 -0.33
N ASN A 33 -16.25 1.43 -0.34
CA ASN A 33 -16.73 0.51 0.69
C ASN A 33 -16.35 -0.93 0.34
N GLU A 34 -16.71 -1.89 1.20
CA GLU A 34 -16.45 -3.32 0.99
C GLU A 34 -17.03 -3.90 -0.33
N PHE A 35 -18.04 -3.23 -0.91
CA PHE A 35 -18.65 -3.60 -2.18
C PHE A 35 -18.05 -2.85 -3.39
N GLY A 36 -17.03 -2.03 -3.18
CA GLY A 36 -16.40 -1.23 -4.22
C GLY A 36 -17.24 -0.02 -4.67
N VAL A 37 -18.24 0.40 -3.89
CA VAL A 37 -19.03 1.60 -4.18
C VAL A 37 -18.24 2.85 -3.75
N PRO A 38 -18.02 3.81 -4.66
CA PRO A 38 -17.27 5.03 -4.35
C PRO A 38 -18.09 5.99 -3.48
N TYR A 39 -17.42 6.72 -2.59
CA TYR A 39 -17.96 7.83 -1.82
C TYR A 39 -16.85 8.87 -1.51
N PRO A 40 -17.17 10.15 -1.27
CA PRO A 40 -16.17 11.15 -0.89
C PRO A 40 -15.48 10.76 0.42
N SER A 41 -14.15 10.86 0.48
CA SER A 41 -13.42 10.60 1.72
C SER A 41 -13.87 11.58 2.81
N ALA A 42 -13.98 11.11 4.05
CA ALA A 42 -14.25 11.94 5.22
C ALA A 42 -12.97 12.52 5.84
N TRP A 43 -11.81 11.94 5.53
CA TRP A 43 -10.52 12.33 6.11
C TRP A 43 -9.70 13.28 5.24
N TYR A 44 -9.90 13.24 3.92
CA TYR A 44 -9.09 13.96 2.94
C TYR A 44 -9.95 14.64 1.88
N HIS A 45 -9.61 15.90 1.55
CA HIS A 45 -10.32 16.74 0.59
C HIS A 45 -9.31 17.65 -0.12
N TYR A 46 -9.72 18.35 -1.18
CA TYR A 46 -8.83 19.20 -1.98
C TYR A 46 -8.01 20.21 -1.19
N ARG A 47 -8.58 20.80 -0.12
CA ARG A 47 -7.88 21.79 0.71
C ARG A 47 -6.54 21.32 1.27
N VAL A 48 -6.30 20.02 1.34
CA VAL A 48 -5.01 19.46 1.74
C VAL A 48 -3.86 19.85 0.80
N LEU A 49 -4.16 20.21 -0.46
CA LEU A 49 -3.15 20.65 -1.42
C LEU A 49 -2.70 22.11 -1.16
N GLU A 50 -3.49 22.88 -0.41
CA GLU A 50 -3.12 24.23 0.05
C GLU A 50 -1.93 24.16 1.03
N ASP A 51 -1.74 23.01 1.71
CA ASP A 51 -0.67 22.76 2.67
C ASP A 51 0.67 22.34 2.04
N PHE A 52 0.82 22.38 0.70
CA PHE A 52 2.10 22.17 0.01
C PHE A 52 3.05 23.37 0.24
N SER A 53 3.36 23.62 1.51
CA SER A 53 4.05 24.78 2.06
C SER A 53 5.26 25.18 1.23
N THR A 54 5.22 26.40 0.70
CA THR A 54 6.35 27.05 0.02
C THR A 54 7.50 27.38 0.96
N MET A 55 7.20 27.48 2.26
CA MET A 55 8.15 27.84 3.30
C MET A 55 8.93 26.64 3.84
N GLY A 56 8.47 25.42 3.52
CA GLY A 56 9.10 24.17 3.96
C GLY A 56 9.08 23.98 5.47
N VAL A 57 9.87 23.02 5.91
CA VAL A 57 10.15 22.69 7.32
C VAL A 57 11.67 22.65 7.50
N GLY A 58 12.18 22.76 8.74
CA GLY A 58 13.63 22.83 8.94
C GLY A 58 14.20 24.26 8.89
N LYS A 59 15.53 24.35 8.92
CA LYS A 59 16.26 25.64 8.81
C LYS A 59 17.62 25.46 8.12
N GLY A 60 18.07 26.50 7.42
CA GLY A 60 19.40 26.49 6.81
C GLY A 60 19.60 25.29 5.87
N PRO A 61 20.71 24.53 5.98
CA PRO A 61 20.98 23.37 5.12
C PRO A 61 20.02 22.19 5.29
N THR A 62 19.29 22.12 6.40
CA THR A 62 18.33 21.02 6.66
C THR A 62 16.91 21.37 6.21
N ALA A 63 16.69 22.55 5.61
CA ALA A 63 15.37 22.96 5.19
C ALA A 63 14.84 22.07 4.05
N MET A 64 13.68 21.46 4.28
CA MET A 64 13.01 20.58 3.33
C MET A 64 11.76 21.27 2.79
N HIS A 65 11.58 21.19 1.47
CA HIS A 65 10.45 21.77 0.78
C HIS A 65 9.81 20.72 -0.11
N PHE A 66 8.49 20.67 -0.15
CA PHE A 66 7.81 19.89 -1.15
C PHE A 66 8.13 20.46 -2.54
N TYR A 67 8.55 19.60 -3.48
CA TYR A 67 8.95 20.03 -4.80
C TYR A 67 7.74 20.35 -5.68
N THR A 68 7.57 21.62 -6.00
CA THR A 68 6.52 22.23 -6.80
C THR A 68 7.03 22.67 -8.18
N GLY A 69 8.25 22.26 -8.57
CA GLY A 69 8.93 22.70 -9.79
C GLY A 69 9.97 23.80 -9.56
N GLN A 70 10.30 24.08 -8.31
CA GLN A 70 11.34 25.02 -7.93
C GLN A 70 12.73 24.38 -7.97
N THR A 71 13.56 24.79 -8.93
CA THR A 71 14.97 24.35 -9.03
C THR A 71 15.91 25.53 -8.85
N ILE A 72 16.98 25.33 -8.08
CA ILE A 72 18.09 26.30 -7.98
C ILE A 72 18.96 26.14 -9.24
N GLY A 73 19.04 27.18 -10.08
CA GLY A 73 19.96 27.21 -11.23
C GLY A 73 19.47 26.56 -12.53
N GLN A 74 18.30 25.91 -12.53
CA GLN A 74 17.57 25.48 -13.73
C GLN A 74 16.13 25.99 -13.70
N VAL A 75 15.40 25.87 -14.81
CA VAL A 75 13.97 26.20 -14.87
C VAL A 75 13.17 24.90 -14.78
N GLY A 76 12.85 24.46 -13.56
CA GLY A 76 11.77 23.51 -13.35
C GLY A 76 10.47 24.10 -13.91
N THR A 77 9.74 23.27 -14.65
CA THR A 77 8.47 23.66 -15.27
C THR A 77 7.31 23.24 -14.38
N LEU A 78 6.14 23.83 -14.60
CA LEU A 78 4.88 23.40 -13.98
C LEU A 78 4.68 21.86 -14.07
N ALA A 79 5.08 21.25 -15.18
CA ALA A 79 4.98 19.80 -15.36
C ALA A 79 5.79 19.01 -14.32
N HIS A 80 6.96 19.50 -13.90
CA HIS A 80 7.77 18.85 -12.88
C HIS A 80 7.08 18.86 -11.51
N GLY A 81 6.51 20.00 -11.12
CA GLY A 81 5.71 20.10 -9.89
C GLY A 81 4.49 19.18 -9.92
N LEU A 82 3.74 19.19 -11.03
CA LEU A 82 2.57 18.34 -11.21
C LEU A 82 2.91 16.84 -11.18
N VAL A 83 4.07 16.42 -11.70
CA VAL A 83 4.53 15.03 -11.61
C VAL A 83 4.79 14.63 -10.16
N ASN A 84 5.42 15.49 -9.36
CA ASN A 84 5.65 15.23 -7.95
C ASN A 84 4.33 15.12 -7.16
N VAL A 85 3.40 16.04 -7.40
CA VAL A 85 2.03 15.99 -6.83
C VAL A 85 1.30 14.72 -7.25
N ALA A 86 1.37 14.34 -8.52
CA ALA A 86 0.74 13.12 -9.03
C ALA A 86 1.30 11.87 -8.36
N ALA A 87 2.62 11.80 -8.19
CA ALA A 87 3.27 10.66 -7.54
C ALA A 87 2.88 10.57 -6.06
N PHE A 88 2.85 11.70 -5.34
CA PHE A 88 2.42 11.77 -3.94
C PHE A 88 0.96 11.31 -3.79
N LEU A 89 0.05 11.87 -4.58
CA LEU A 89 -1.37 11.52 -4.53
C LEU A 89 -1.61 10.07 -4.96
N ALA A 90 -0.87 9.53 -5.93
CA ALA A 90 -0.98 8.14 -6.32
C ALA A 90 -0.69 7.18 -5.16
N HIS A 91 0.28 7.53 -4.31
CA HIS A 91 0.62 6.77 -3.11
C HIS A 91 -0.43 6.93 -2.01
N ALA A 92 -0.87 8.16 -1.73
CA ALA A 92 -1.94 8.44 -0.78
C ALA A 92 -3.24 7.70 -1.12
N MET A 93 -3.62 7.72 -2.41
CA MET A 93 -4.77 6.97 -2.94
C MET A 93 -4.66 5.47 -2.68
N ALA A 94 -3.45 4.91 -2.72
CA ALA A 94 -3.25 3.49 -2.58
C ALA A 94 -3.30 2.99 -1.12
N VAL A 95 -3.04 3.87 -0.13
CA VAL A 95 -2.84 3.44 1.27
C VAL A 95 -3.90 3.97 2.26
N SER A 96 -4.31 5.23 2.14
CA SER A 96 -5.19 5.86 3.15
C SER A 96 -6.52 6.30 2.55
N ILE A 97 -6.48 7.02 1.42
CA ILE A 97 -7.68 7.65 0.86
C ILE A 97 -8.67 6.60 0.36
N ARG A 98 -8.21 5.56 -0.34
CA ARG A 98 -9.10 4.48 -0.83
C ARG A 98 -9.91 3.83 0.29
N PHE A 99 -9.34 3.72 1.49
CA PHE A 99 -9.94 3.03 2.63
C PHE A 99 -10.69 3.96 3.60
N ASP A 100 -10.63 5.28 3.37
CA ASP A 100 -11.18 6.31 4.25
C ASP A 100 -10.63 6.23 5.69
N VAL A 101 -9.31 6.11 5.82
CA VAL A 101 -8.63 5.97 7.12
C VAL A 101 -7.51 6.98 7.32
N CYS A 102 -7.27 7.32 8.58
CA CYS A 102 -6.08 8.04 9.02
C CYS A 102 -5.07 7.13 9.71
N ASP A 103 -5.55 6.12 10.43
CA ASP A 103 -4.74 5.12 11.09
C ASP A 103 -4.57 3.90 10.19
N GLU A 104 -3.40 3.31 10.26
CA GLU A 104 -3.13 2.00 9.72
C GLU A 104 -4.06 0.98 10.36
N PHE A 105 -4.47 0.01 9.55
CA PHE A 105 -5.40 -1.03 9.96
C PHE A 105 -4.83 -2.41 9.63
N ASN A 106 -5.42 -3.42 10.25
CA ASN A 106 -4.94 -4.77 10.17
C ASN A 106 -5.21 -5.38 8.78
N VAL A 107 -4.13 -5.69 8.05
CA VAL A 107 -4.14 -6.33 6.73
C VAL A 107 -3.24 -7.57 6.68
N ASP A 108 -2.42 -7.81 7.71
CA ASP A 108 -1.52 -8.95 7.75
C ASP A 108 -2.13 -10.18 8.42
N LYS A 109 -2.40 -11.22 7.60
CA LYS A 109 -2.90 -12.52 8.04
C LYS A 109 -1.75 -13.46 8.37
N THR A 110 -1.43 -13.64 9.64
CA THR A 110 -0.16 -14.21 10.12
C THR A 110 0.20 -15.59 9.55
N ASP A 111 -0.78 -16.45 9.29
CA ASP A 111 -0.58 -17.88 9.00
C ASP A 111 -1.37 -18.38 7.77
N GLY A 112 -1.73 -17.48 6.84
CA GLY A 112 -2.54 -17.83 5.67
C GLY A 112 -4.00 -18.20 6.00
N THR A 113 -4.42 -17.99 7.24
CA THR A 113 -5.82 -18.10 7.66
C THR A 113 -6.55 -16.76 7.52
N ASN A 114 -7.73 -16.63 8.12
CA ASN A 114 -8.48 -15.37 8.20
C ASN A 114 -8.28 -14.66 9.55
N LYS A 115 -7.24 -15.04 10.27
CA LYS A 115 -6.84 -14.49 11.56
C LYS A 115 -5.89 -13.33 11.40
N PHE A 116 -6.14 -12.29 12.19
CA PHE A 116 -5.31 -11.12 12.32
C PHE A 116 -4.84 -11.01 13.76
N ALA A 117 -3.53 -11.10 14.02
CA ALA A 117 -3.01 -10.91 15.37
C ALA A 117 -3.33 -9.49 15.85
N LEU A 118 -3.75 -9.35 17.11
CA LEU A 118 -3.97 -8.02 17.70
C LEU A 118 -2.64 -7.28 17.88
N SER A 119 -1.57 -8.02 18.14
CA SER A 119 -0.18 -7.53 18.19
C SER A 119 0.37 -7.05 16.84
N ASN A 120 -0.41 -7.10 15.75
CA ASN A 120 -0.06 -6.42 14.50
C ASN A 120 0.05 -4.90 14.67
N SER A 121 -0.46 -4.31 15.77
CA SER A 121 -0.18 -2.92 16.14
C SER A 121 1.32 -2.65 16.38
N CYS A 122 2.08 -3.67 16.82
CA CYS A 122 3.54 -3.60 16.97
C CYS A 122 4.28 -3.69 15.63
N GLY A 123 3.59 -4.09 14.57
CA GLY A 123 4.21 -4.32 13.29
C GLY A 123 3.48 -5.35 12.45
N GLN A 124 3.24 -5.00 11.19
CA GLN A 124 2.70 -5.90 10.18
C GLN A 124 3.82 -6.43 9.28
N TRP A 125 3.60 -7.61 8.70
CA TRP A 125 4.46 -8.21 7.68
C TRP A 125 5.90 -8.52 8.17
N GLY A 126 6.03 -8.81 9.46
CA GLY A 126 7.30 -9.13 10.12
C GLY A 126 8.12 -7.90 10.53
N ARG A 127 7.55 -6.70 10.44
CA ARG A 127 8.16 -5.47 10.96
C ARG A 127 8.04 -5.38 12.47
N SER A 128 8.92 -4.61 13.09
CA SER A 128 8.76 -4.14 14.47
C SER A 128 8.81 -2.61 14.47
N TYR A 129 7.67 -1.94 14.63
CA TYR A 129 7.59 -0.49 14.53
C TYR A 129 8.37 0.22 15.63
N GLN A 130 8.38 -0.34 16.83
CA GLN A 130 9.09 0.18 17.99
C GLN A 130 10.62 -0.03 17.90
N ASP A 131 11.07 -1.06 17.17
CA ASP A 131 12.51 -1.38 17.03
C ASP A 131 13.10 -0.89 15.69
N GLU A 132 12.33 -0.19 14.88
CA GLU A 132 12.79 0.32 13.59
C GLU A 132 13.82 1.44 13.75
N GLU A 133 15.04 1.17 13.30
CA GLU A 133 16.15 2.13 13.35
C GLU A 133 16.12 3.16 12.22
N CYS A 134 16.68 4.34 12.50
CA CYS A 134 16.89 5.38 11.50
C CYS A 134 18.16 5.13 10.68
N LYS A 135 18.05 5.30 9.36
CA LYS A 135 19.24 5.43 8.51
C LYS A 135 19.82 6.85 8.68
N GLY A 136 21.08 6.97 9.06
CA GLY A 136 21.77 8.26 9.26
C GLY A 136 21.92 8.67 10.73
N ASP A 137 22.17 9.96 10.99
CA ASP A 137 22.50 10.48 12.34
C ASP A 137 21.36 10.20 13.35
N GLY A 138 21.60 9.20 14.20
CA GLY A 138 20.63 8.51 15.06
C GLY A 138 20.14 9.26 16.30
N ASN A 139 19.79 10.55 16.19
CA ASN A 139 19.34 11.35 17.34
C ASN A 139 17.83 11.68 17.35
N SER A 140 17.05 11.15 16.42
CA SER A 140 15.64 11.51 16.27
C SER A 140 14.71 10.29 16.28
N ILE A 141 15.02 9.24 17.04
CA ILE A 141 14.08 8.13 17.26
C ILE A 141 13.18 8.42 18.47
N CYS A 142 11.89 8.12 18.38
CA CYS A 142 11.03 8.17 19.55
C CYS A 142 11.46 7.12 20.58
N SER A 143 11.56 7.50 21.85
CA SER A 143 11.76 6.54 22.93
C SER A 143 10.49 5.71 23.11
N VAL A 144 10.63 4.38 23.12
CA VAL A 144 9.49 3.48 23.32
C VAL A 144 8.95 3.65 24.74
N ASP A 145 7.67 3.99 24.85
CA ASP A 145 6.96 4.14 26.12
C ASP A 145 6.04 2.93 26.33
N THR A 146 6.36 2.11 27.33
CA THR A 146 5.58 0.92 27.69
C THR A 146 4.31 1.27 28.46
N GLU A 147 4.23 2.48 29.03
CA GLU A 147 3.06 2.96 29.77
C GLU A 147 2.02 3.65 28.87
N MET A 148 2.36 3.85 27.58
CA MET A 148 1.49 4.51 26.62
C MET A 148 0.25 3.66 26.31
N SER A 149 -0.93 4.28 26.36
CA SER A 149 -2.21 3.66 26.04
C SER A 149 -2.95 4.47 24.99
N ILE A 150 -3.08 3.92 23.80
CA ILE A 150 -3.69 4.58 22.64
C ILE A 150 -4.49 3.56 21.84
N ARG A 151 -5.61 4.00 21.27
CA ARG A 151 -6.39 3.27 20.29
C ARG A 151 -6.54 4.08 19.01
N ALA A 152 -6.36 3.43 17.85
CA ALA A 152 -6.61 4.01 16.54
C ALA A 152 -8.05 4.50 16.43
N VAL A 153 -8.24 5.68 15.83
CA VAL A 153 -9.55 6.36 15.75
C VAL A 153 -10.28 6.06 14.44
N SER A 154 -9.60 5.44 13.49
CA SER A 154 -10.17 5.07 12.19
C SER A 154 -9.87 3.62 11.82
N LYS A 155 -10.76 3.03 11.04
CA LYS A 155 -10.61 1.71 10.41
C LYS A 155 -11.46 1.65 9.14
N PRO A 156 -11.19 0.72 8.20
CA PRO A 156 -12.04 0.53 7.03
C PRO A 156 -13.48 0.20 7.43
N ARG A 157 -14.44 0.62 6.60
CA ARG A 157 -15.86 0.30 6.78
C ARG A 157 -16.13 -1.15 6.39
N GLY A 158 -16.92 -1.86 7.22
CA GLY A 158 -17.32 -3.25 6.99
C GLY A 158 -17.27 -4.06 8.29
N SER A 159 -18.12 -5.08 8.42
CA SER A 159 -18.18 -5.94 9.61
C SER A 159 -16.95 -6.85 9.74
N SER A 160 -16.38 -7.26 8.60
CA SER A 160 -15.18 -8.11 8.54
C SER A 160 -13.88 -7.39 8.91
N ALA A 161 -13.89 -6.05 8.96
CA ALA A 161 -12.72 -5.26 9.30
C ALA A 161 -12.33 -5.47 10.77
N ALA A 162 -11.07 -5.85 10.98
CA ALA A 162 -10.49 -6.08 12.30
C ALA A 162 -10.70 -4.88 13.25
N PRO A 163 -10.63 -5.12 14.58
CA PRO A 163 -10.61 -4.04 15.54
C PRO A 163 -9.51 -3.02 15.21
N PRO A 164 -9.73 -1.72 15.51
CA PRO A 164 -8.67 -0.72 15.39
C PRO A 164 -7.44 -1.14 16.19
N PHE A 165 -6.25 -0.76 15.72
CA PHE A 165 -5.03 -0.98 16.47
C PHE A 165 -5.09 -0.32 17.84
N GLU A 166 -4.40 -0.95 18.79
CA GLU A 166 -4.34 -0.53 20.17
C GLU A 166 -2.97 -0.87 20.73
N CYS A 167 -2.52 -0.05 21.67
CA CYS A 167 -1.40 -0.31 22.56
C CYS A 167 -1.84 0.01 23.99
N THR A 168 -1.36 -0.80 24.93
CA THR A 168 -1.64 -0.66 26.36
C THR A 168 -0.47 -1.26 27.14
N PRO A 169 -0.24 -0.81 28.38
CA PRO A 169 0.72 -1.45 29.28
C PRO A 169 0.33 -2.90 29.56
N LYS A 170 1.30 -3.76 29.86
CA LYS A 170 0.99 -5.09 30.36
C LYS A 170 0.45 -5.00 31.80
N GLU A 171 -0.60 -5.75 32.08
CA GLU A 171 -1.06 -5.95 33.46
C GLU A 171 -0.09 -6.85 34.26
N SER A 172 0.59 -7.78 33.56
CA SER A 172 1.56 -8.71 34.12
C SER A 172 2.53 -9.21 33.04
N GLU A 173 3.64 -9.82 33.45
CA GLU A 173 4.59 -10.47 32.51
C GLU A 173 3.95 -11.56 31.64
N THR A 174 2.82 -12.12 32.09
CA THR A 174 2.06 -13.14 31.36
C THR A 174 0.96 -12.55 30.48
N SER A 175 0.79 -11.23 30.44
CA SER A 175 -0.22 -10.58 29.61
C SER A 175 0.07 -10.81 28.13
N PHE A 176 -0.98 -11.21 27.41
CA PHE A 176 -0.94 -11.45 25.99
C PHE A 176 -2.21 -10.92 25.33
N THR A 177 -2.18 -10.85 24.01
CA THR A 177 -3.30 -10.60 23.13
C THR A 177 -3.52 -11.80 22.23
N GLY A 178 -4.75 -12.01 21.79
CA GLY A 178 -5.08 -13.03 20.80
C GLY A 178 -5.23 -12.47 19.39
N TYR A 179 -6.32 -12.83 18.71
CA TYR A 179 -6.54 -12.52 17.30
C TYR A 179 -8.00 -12.17 16.98
N TRP A 180 -8.18 -11.51 15.84
CA TRP A 180 -9.48 -11.32 15.19
C TRP A 180 -9.67 -12.34 14.06
N GLU A 181 -10.76 -13.11 14.08
CA GLU A 181 -11.14 -14.03 13.00
C GLU A 181 -12.14 -13.36 12.07
N SER A 182 -11.66 -12.81 10.97
CA SER A 182 -12.48 -11.99 10.07
C SER A 182 -13.63 -12.72 9.37
N LYS A 183 -13.52 -14.04 9.17
CA LYS A 183 -14.58 -14.81 8.52
C LYS A 183 -15.75 -15.09 9.46
N LEU A 184 -15.46 -15.25 10.75
CA LEU A 184 -16.44 -15.57 11.78
C LEU A 184 -16.81 -14.33 12.61
N GLU A 185 -16.15 -13.20 12.37
CA GLU A 185 -16.39 -11.91 13.01
C GLU A 185 -16.35 -11.96 14.54
N PHE A 186 -15.34 -12.66 15.11
CA PHE A 186 -15.14 -12.71 16.54
C PHE A 186 -13.70 -12.45 16.97
N LEU A 187 -13.57 -11.97 18.21
CA LEU A 187 -12.33 -11.76 18.92
C LEU A 187 -12.04 -12.99 19.78
N GLU A 188 -10.86 -13.58 19.60
CA GLU A 188 -10.32 -14.59 20.50
C GLU A 188 -9.17 -13.96 21.28
N ASP A 189 -9.30 -13.84 22.60
CA ASP A 189 -8.30 -13.26 23.49
C ASP A 189 -7.97 -14.17 24.68
N THR A 190 -8.46 -15.42 24.68
CA THR A 190 -8.20 -16.38 25.77
C THR A 190 -6.88 -17.13 25.60
N PHE A 191 -6.30 -17.12 24.40
CA PHE A 191 -5.01 -17.74 24.10
C PHE A 191 -4.05 -16.75 23.42
N PRO A 192 -2.74 -16.82 23.73
CA PRO A 192 -1.75 -15.99 23.08
C PRO A 192 -1.69 -16.29 21.58
N TYR A 193 -1.67 -15.24 20.77
CA TYR A 193 -1.50 -15.36 19.33
C TYR A 193 -0.49 -14.32 18.86
N SER A 194 0.57 -14.79 18.22
CA SER A 194 1.66 -13.92 17.79
C SER A 194 1.39 -13.28 16.44
N ASN A 195 1.92 -12.09 16.21
CA ASN A 195 2.14 -11.59 14.85
C ASN A 195 3.33 -12.31 14.19
N ARG A 196 3.69 -11.93 12.97
CA ARG A 196 4.74 -12.62 12.20
C ARG A 196 6.13 -12.57 12.83
N PHE A 197 6.47 -11.50 13.55
CA PHE A 197 7.78 -11.40 14.19
C PHE A 197 7.81 -12.00 15.61
N GLY A 198 6.66 -12.48 16.11
CA GLY A 198 6.56 -13.22 17.36
C GLY A 198 5.99 -12.45 18.55
N ALA A 199 5.61 -11.18 18.40
CA ALA A 199 4.98 -10.45 19.52
C ALA A 199 3.57 -10.96 19.79
N THR A 200 3.26 -11.18 21.06
CA THR A 200 1.94 -11.62 21.56
C THR A 200 1.31 -10.59 22.48
N HIS A 201 1.81 -9.35 22.49
CA HIS A 201 1.30 -8.25 23.32
C HIS A 201 1.32 -6.95 22.51
N VAL A 202 0.80 -5.87 23.10
CA VAL A 202 0.73 -4.54 22.46
C VAL A 202 1.40 -3.42 23.27
N GLU A 203 2.09 -3.76 24.35
CA GLU A 203 2.92 -2.82 25.13
C GLU A 203 4.04 -2.24 24.27
N GLY A 204 4.21 -0.92 24.33
CA GLY A 204 5.22 -0.18 23.54
C GLY A 204 4.90 -0.07 22.04
N CYS A 205 3.74 -0.56 21.59
CA CYS A 205 3.41 -0.72 20.17
C CYS A 205 2.63 0.43 19.55
N CYS A 206 2.73 1.64 20.08
CA CYS A 206 1.89 2.77 19.67
C CYS A 206 2.28 3.44 18.34
N TYR A 207 3.24 2.87 17.59
CA TYR A 207 3.93 3.49 16.46
C TYR A 207 3.44 3.01 15.08
N TRP A 208 2.19 2.55 14.97
CA TRP A 208 1.56 2.21 13.68
C TRP A 208 1.35 3.44 12.78
N GLY A 209 1.05 3.18 11.51
CA GLY A 209 0.94 4.23 10.49
C GLY A 209 -0.17 5.24 10.72
N ARG A 210 0.13 6.53 10.51
CA ARG A 210 -0.84 7.62 10.65
C ARG A 210 -0.74 8.65 9.53
N GLY A 211 -1.85 9.30 9.23
CA GLY A 211 -1.95 10.36 8.22
C GLY A 211 -1.99 9.84 6.78
N ILE A 212 -1.79 10.74 5.82
CA ILE A 212 -2.13 10.49 4.41
C ILE A 212 -1.25 9.42 3.73
N LEU A 213 -0.01 9.21 4.18
CA LEU A 213 0.85 8.12 3.71
C LEU A 213 0.97 6.95 4.70
N LEU A 214 0.24 7.01 5.82
CA LEU A 214 0.38 6.07 6.95
C LEU A 214 1.84 5.97 7.44
N THR A 215 2.43 7.12 7.77
CA THR A 215 3.78 7.29 8.31
C THR A 215 3.89 6.53 9.63
N ARG A 216 4.84 5.58 9.73
CA ARG A 216 4.91 4.59 10.83
C ARG A 216 6.34 4.33 11.29
N GLY A 217 6.46 3.73 12.47
CA GLY A 217 7.74 3.39 13.10
C GLY A 217 8.25 4.50 14.01
N ALA A 218 8.87 4.10 15.13
CA ALA A 218 9.41 5.01 16.13
C ALA A 218 10.49 5.94 15.54
N CYS A 219 11.29 5.44 14.60
CA CYS A 219 12.26 6.27 13.88
C CYS A 219 11.59 7.42 13.10
N TYR A 220 10.66 7.11 12.20
CA TYR A 220 10.09 8.14 11.33
C TYR A 220 9.28 9.16 12.12
N LEU A 221 8.50 8.70 13.11
CA LEU A 221 7.74 9.59 13.96
C LEU A 221 8.65 10.51 14.79
N GLY A 222 9.82 10.03 15.24
CA GLY A 222 10.78 10.88 15.95
C GLY A 222 11.49 11.88 15.05
N ARG A 223 11.84 11.48 13.82
CA ARG A 223 12.39 12.38 12.81
C ARG A 223 11.39 13.47 12.48
N MET A 224 10.14 13.08 12.26
CA MET A 224 9.04 14.02 12.05
C MET A 224 8.87 14.98 13.24
N ASN A 225 8.90 14.47 14.47
CA ASN A 225 8.82 15.30 15.68
C ASN A 225 9.93 16.36 15.74
N SER A 226 11.12 16.02 15.25
CA SER A 226 12.29 16.93 15.17
C SER A 226 12.16 18.00 14.10
N PHE A 227 11.26 17.84 13.11
CA PHE A 227 11.11 18.76 11.97
C PHE A 227 9.81 19.55 11.96
N ILE A 228 8.72 18.98 12.49
CA ILE A 228 7.41 19.60 12.51
C ILE A 228 6.73 19.58 13.89
N GLY A 229 7.27 18.85 14.87
CA GLY A 229 6.70 18.79 16.23
C GLY A 229 7.38 19.73 17.21
N SER A 230 7.25 19.43 18.51
CA SER A 230 7.86 20.18 19.62
C SER A 230 9.37 20.31 19.46
N GLY A 231 10.05 19.25 19.03
CA GLY A 231 11.49 19.26 18.76
C GLY A 231 11.89 20.26 17.68
N ALA A 232 11.01 20.58 16.74
CA ALA A 232 11.25 21.61 15.73
C ALA A 232 11.09 23.02 16.30
N GLY A 233 10.12 23.22 17.20
CA GLY A 233 9.92 24.46 17.94
C GLY A 233 11.13 24.84 18.79
N GLU A 234 11.70 23.87 19.52
CA GLU A 234 12.94 24.03 20.28
C GLU A 234 14.13 24.46 19.42
N GLN A 235 14.18 23.96 18.18
CA GLN A 235 15.22 24.29 17.22
C GLN A 235 14.96 25.59 16.45
N GLY A 236 13.81 26.25 16.68
CA GLY A 236 13.42 27.48 15.97
C GLY A 236 13.12 27.25 14.49
N TYR A 237 12.61 26.08 14.12
CA TYR A 237 12.23 25.76 12.74
C TYR A 237 10.99 26.54 12.32
N LYS A 238 10.83 26.75 11.01
CA LYS A 238 9.61 27.33 10.45
C LYS A 238 8.51 26.25 10.39
N HIS A 239 7.25 26.68 10.48
CA HIS A 239 6.05 25.83 10.30
C HIS A 239 6.05 24.53 11.12
N PHE A 240 6.18 24.68 12.44
CA PHE A 240 6.01 23.58 13.39
C PHE A 240 4.65 23.62 14.10
N TYR A 241 4.29 22.49 14.67
CA TYR A 241 3.15 22.30 15.54
C TYR A 241 3.67 22.12 16.96
N ASP A 242 3.08 22.84 17.91
CA ASP A 242 3.42 22.75 19.34
C ASP A 242 2.80 21.47 19.94
N VAL A 243 3.36 20.33 19.53
CA VAL A 243 2.88 19.00 19.88
C VAL A 243 4.04 18.01 19.95
N ASP A 244 4.01 17.08 20.90
CA ASP A 244 4.97 15.99 20.97
C ASP A 244 4.39 14.74 20.28
N ILE A 245 4.84 14.49 19.06
CA ILE A 245 4.40 13.34 18.26
C ILE A 245 4.92 12.02 18.84
N CYS A 246 6.05 12.03 19.56
CA CYS A 246 6.57 10.82 20.17
C CYS A 246 5.73 10.39 21.38
N ALA A 247 5.34 11.35 22.22
CA ALA A 247 4.50 11.08 23.39
C ALA A 247 3.02 10.86 23.02
N TYR A 248 2.54 11.53 21.97
CA TYR A 248 1.14 11.51 21.56
C TYR A 248 0.98 11.29 20.05
N PRO A 249 1.39 10.14 19.48
CA PRO A 249 1.33 9.92 18.04
C PRO A 249 -0.10 9.99 17.47
N GLU A 250 -1.13 9.74 18.27
CA GLU A 250 -2.54 9.82 17.89
C GLU A 250 -3.01 11.23 17.51
N ILE A 251 -2.31 12.29 17.91
CA ILE A 251 -2.66 13.67 17.57
C ILE A 251 -2.76 13.89 16.05
N ILE A 252 -2.03 13.09 15.27
CA ILE A 252 -2.08 13.14 13.81
C ILE A 252 -3.52 12.87 13.35
N CYS A 253 -4.23 11.94 13.99
CA CYS A 253 -5.58 11.53 13.61
C CYS A 253 -6.69 12.07 14.53
N ALA A 254 -6.38 12.45 15.77
CA ALA A 254 -7.36 12.83 16.79
C ALA A 254 -7.11 14.21 17.43
N GLY A 255 -5.99 14.87 17.12
CA GLY A 255 -5.60 16.14 17.75
C GLY A 255 -6.31 17.37 17.19
N LYS A 256 -6.13 18.51 17.88
CA LYS A 256 -6.68 19.81 17.45
C LYS A 256 -6.24 20.20 16.03
N HIS A 257 -5.00 19.89 15.68
CA HIS A 257 -4.37 20.18 14.38
C HIS A 257 -4.44 18.98 13.42
N THR A 258 -5.34 18.01 13.67
CA THR A 258 -5.36 16.76 12.90
C THR A 258 -5.56 16.97 11.40
N LYS A 259 -6.30 18.00 10.97
CA LYS A 259 -6.54 18.24 9.54
C LYS A 259 -5.24 18.53 8.81
N GLU A 260 -4.42 19.40 9.39
CA GLU A 260 -3.14 19.84 8.84
C GLU A 260 -2.05 18.78 9.10
N LEU A 261 -2.02 18.17 10.31
CA LEU A 261 -1.02 17.17 10.68
C LEU A 261 -1.07 15.89 9.84
N ARG A 262 -2.27 15.43 9.43
CA ARG A 262 -2.44 14.28 8.52
C ARG A 262 -1.67 14.45 7.22
N ILE A 263 -1.58 15.68 6.74
CA ILE A 263 -1.00 16.04 5.45
C ILE A 263 0.46 16.36 5.63
N ALA A 264 0.76 17.17 6.64
CA ALA A 264 2.13 17.50 7.03
C ALA A 264 2.97 16.24 7.29
N SER A 265 2.39 15.18 7.87
CA SER A 265 3.12 13.92 8.07
C SER A 265 3.53 13.26 6.76
N GLY A 266 2.61 13.14 5.81
CA GLY A 266 2.91 12.58 4.49
C GLY A 266 3.85 13.46 3.68
N LEU A 267 3.71 14.78 3.75
CA LEU A 267 4.62 15.72 3.07
C LEU A 267 6.03 15.65 3.65
N PHE A 268 6.15 15.59 4.98
CA PHE A 268 7.43 15.37 5.64
C PHE A 268 8.06 14.07 5.16
N GLU A 269 7.36 12.93 5.26
CA GLU A 269 7.87 11.63 4.81
C GLU A 269 8.26 11.66 3.32
N TRP A 270 7.46 12.32 2.47
CA TRP A 270 7.77 12.47 1.05
C TRP A 270 9.05 13.26 0.80
N THR A 271 9.22 14.40 1.48
CA THR A 271 10.44 15.21 1.35
C THR A 271 11.67 14.51 1.90
N ASP A 272 11.49 13.77 3.00
CA ASP A 272 12.56 13.12 3.75
C ASP A 272 13.02 11.81 3.13
N MET A 273 12.12 11.10 2.44
CA MET A 273 12.38 9.77 1.89
C MET A 273 12.38 9.70 0.37
N VAL A 274 11.43 10.37 -0.29
CA VAL A 274 11.26 10.27 -1.75
C VAL A 274 12.12 11.32 -2.43
N GLN A 275 11.98 12.59 -2.06
CA GLN A 275 12.72 13.65 -2.73
C GLN A 275 14.23 13.62 -2.46
N SER A 276 14.63 13.08 -1.30
CA SER A 276 16.02 12.85 -0.93
C SER A 276 16.57 11.52 -1.45
N TYR A 277 15.73 10.68 -2.08
CA TYR A 277 16.08 9.30 -2.40
C TYR A 277 17.26 9.21 -3.35
N LYS A 278 18.25 8.42 -2.92
CA LYS A 278 19.39 7.97 -3.72
C LYS A 278 19.74 6.53 -3.34
N ASN A 279 19.82 5.63 -4.32
CA ASN A 279 20.27 4.26 -4.08
C ASN A 279 21.79 4.11 -4.29
N GLU A 280 22.32 2.91 -4.01
CA GLU A 280 23.76 2.63 -4.09
C GLU A 280 24.28 2.67 -5.53
N GLU A 281 23.42 2.39 -6.51
CA GLU A 281 23.71 2.47 -7.94
C GLU A 281 23.70 3.92 -8.49
N GLY A 282 23.38 4.90 -7.65
CA GLY A 282 23.35 6.32 -8.01
C GLY A 282 22.06 6.77 -8.70
N LEU A 283 20.99 5.95 -8.65
CA LEU A 283 19.66 6.37 -9.06
C LEU A 283 19.14 7.40 -8.05
N GLU A 284 18.69 8.56 -8.53
CA GLU A 284 18.20 9.67 -7.72
C GLU A 284 16.79 10.06 -8.16
N TYR A 285 15.84 10.16 -7.22
CA TYR A 285 14.43 10.47 -7.54
C TYR A 285 14.28 11.75 -8.34
N MET A 286 14.97 12.81 -7.93
CA MET A 286 14.89 14.11 -8.61
C MET A 286 15.40 14.04 -10.05
N ALA A 287 16.49 13.31 -10.29
CA ALA A 287 17.02 13.10 -11.64
C ALA A 287 16.03 12.33 -12.52
N GLU A 288 15.38 11.30 -11.97
CA GLU A 288 14.41 10.48 -12.70
C GLU A 288 13.10 11.23 -12.97
N LEU A 289 12.66 12.11 -12.05
CA LEU A 289 11.54 13.03 -12.28
C LEU A 289 11.85 13.96 -13.46
N HIS A 290 13.03 14.59 -13.46
CA HIS A 290 13.49 15.45 -14.56
C HIS A 290 13.59 14.70 -15.88
N ALA A 291 14.10 13.47 -15.85
CA ALA A 291 14.20 12.60 -17.02
C ALA A 291 12.81 12.23 -17.57
N LEU A 292 11.85 11.89 -16.70
CA LEU A 292 10.47 11.58 -17.11
C LEU A 292 9.85 12.74 -17.90
N VAL A 293 9.95 13.97 -17.38
CA VAL A 293 9.39 15.15 -18.05
C VAL A 293 10.15 15.45 -19.34
N SER A 294 11.49 15.43 -19.31
CA SER A 294 12.34 15.78 -20.46
C SER A 294 12.20 14.79 -21.62
N ASN A 295 11.96 13.52 -21.32
CA ASN A 295 11.79 12.45 -22.31
C ASN A 295 10.34 12.32 -22.80
N GLY A 296 9.42 13.20 -22.38
CA GLY A 296 8.03 13.17 -22.82
C GLY A 296 7.21 12.04 -22.19
N PHE A 297 7.42 11.79 -20.89
CA PHE A 297 6.66 10.83 -20.09
C PHE A 297 6.80 9.37 -20.55
N VAL A 298 7.96 9.00 -21.06
CA VAL A 298 8.32 7.60 -21.36
C VAL A 298 8.57 6.85 -20.04
N ASP A 299 8.12 5.60 -19.96
CA ASP A 299 8.34 4.68 -18.82
C ASP A 299 7.76 5.17 -17.47
N VAL A 300 6.55 5.75 -17.47
CA VAL A 300 5.83 6.21 -16.25
C VAL A 300 5.78 5.17 -15.12
N ASN A 301 5.67 3.88 -15.45
CA ASN A 301 5.65 2.80 -14.46
C ASN A 301 7.00 2.65 -13.75
N ARG A 302 8.11 2.78 -14.49
CA ARG A 302 9.46 2.74 -13.90
C ARG A 302 9.66 3.90 -12.94
N PHE A 303 9.17 5.10 -13.28
CA PHE A 303 9.24 6.24 -12.37
C PHE A 303 8.53 5.97 -11.03
N ILE A 304 7.35 5.34 -11.06
CA ILE A 304 6.62 5.00 -9.83
C ILE A 304 7.24 3.84 -9.06
N ASP A 305 7.95 2.94 -9.75
CA ASP A 305 8.73 1.89 -9.09
C ASP A 305 9.82 2.48 -8.20
N ILE A 306 10.50 3.54 -8.67
CA ILE A 306 11.50 4.26 -7.88
C ILE A 306 10.90 4.85 -6.61
N VAL A 307 9.70 5.43 -6.69
CA VAL A 307 9.00 5.95 -5.50
C VAL A 307 8.66 4.79 -4.54
N THR A 308 8.29 3.63 -5.08
CA THR A 308 8.02 2.44 -4.27
C THR A 308 9.28 1.92 -3.57
N GLU A 309 10.45 2.02 -4.20
CA GLU A 309 11.74 1.71 -3.58
C GLU A 309 12.13 2.72 -2.50
N ALA A 310 11.72 3.99 -2.64
CA ALA A 310 11.92 5.04 -1.64
C ALA A 310 10.99 4.90 -0.42
N LEU A 311 9.76 4.41 -0.64
CA LEU A 311 8.77 4.11 0.40
C LEU A 311 8.46 2.60 0.45
N PRO A 312 9.46 1.78 0.82
CA PRO A 312 9.31 0.33 0.80
C PRO A 312 8.33 -0.09 1.90
N PHE A 313 7.58 -1.15 1.62
CA PHE A 313 6.70 -1.73 2.62
C PHE A 313 7.49 -2.38 3.79
N ARG A 314 8.78 -2.65 3.55
CA ARG A 314 9.81 -3.22 4.45
C ARG A 314 9.38 -4.54 5.08
N CYS A 315 9.34 -5.60 4.29
CA CYS A 315 8.98 -6.92 4.79
C CYS A 315 9.92 -8.03 4.31
N PHE A 316 9.88 -9.15 5.04
CA PHE A 316 10.91 -10.19 4.95
C PHE A 316 10.40 -11.54 4.41
N GLU A 317 9.10 -11.66 4.10
CA GLU A 317 8.46 -12.92 3.69
C GLU A 317 7.80 -12.85 2.30
N SER A 318 7.63 -14.01 1.64
CA SER A 318 7.09 -14.13 0.28
C SER A 318 5.65 -13.63 0.14
N ASN A 319 4.78 -13.89 1.12
CA ASN A 319 3.39 -13.40 1.07
C ASN A 319 3.30 -11.88 1.16
N CYS A 320 4.24 -11.25 1.86
CA CYS A 320 4.33 -9.80 1.87
C CYS A 320 4.73 -9.24 0.49
N GLN A 321 5.64 -9.91 -0.23
CA GLN A 321 6.02 -9.49 -1.59
C GLN A 321 4.80 -9.43 -2.52
N VAL A 322 3.84 -10.36 -2.37
CA VAL A 322 2.59 -10.32 -3.14
C VAL A 322 1.78 -9.06 -2.82
N ALA A 323 1.57 -8.75 -1.53
CA ALA A 323 0.88 -7.53 -1.12
C ALA A 323 1.59 -6.26 -1.60
N GLU A 324 2.93 -6.25 -1.56
CA GLU A 324 3.74 -5.15 -2.08
C GLU A 324 3.60 -5.00 -3.60
N GLN A 325 3.55 -6.10 -4.36
CA GLN A 325 3.30 -6.04 -5.81
C GLN A 325 1.89 -5.52 -6.14
N GLU A 326 0.87 -5.93 -5.40
CA GLU A 326 -0.50 -5.42 -5.58
C GLU A 326 -0.56 -3.91 -5.29
N LEU A 327 0.06 -3.47 -4.20
CA LEU A 327 0.13 -2.06 -3.83
C LEU A 327 0.92 -1.25 -4.88
N LYS A 328 2.03 -1.81 -5.37
CA LYS A 328 2.85 -1.24 -6.44
C LYS A 328 2.05 -1.05 -7.72
N GLN A 329 1.25 -2.04 -8.11
CA GLN A 329 0.38 -1.91 -9.28
C GLN A 329 -0.70 -0.84 -9.08
N LEU A 330 -1.32 -0.78 -7.89
CA LEU A 330 -2.31 0.25 -7.56
C LEU A 330 -1.71 1.67 -7.63
N ARG A 331 -0.47 1.85 -7.14
CA ARG A 331 0.26 3.13 -7.25
C ARG A 331 0.50 3.54 -8.70
N ARG A 332 0.91 2.60 -9.56
CA ARG A 332 1.09 2.84 -11.01
C ARG A 332 -0.22 3.25 -11.67
N ASP A 333 -1.29 2.50 -11.42
CA ASP A 333 -2.60 2.78 -12.01
C ASP A 333 -3.14 4.15 -11.59
N ASN A 334 -2.99 4.50 -10.30
CA ASN A 334 -3.37 5.82 -9.79
C ASN A 334 -2.53 6.94 -10.41
N PHE A 335 -1.22 6.73 -10.58
CA PHE A 335 -0.36 7.73 -11.21
C PHE A 335 -0.72 7.98 -12.67
N VAL A 336 -0.96 6.93 -13.46
CA VAL A 336 -1.40 7.07 -14.85
C VAL A 336 -2.75 7.79 -14.93
N LYS A 337 -3.70 7.45 -14.03
CA LYS A 337 -4.98 8.14 -13.91
C LYS A 337 -4.79 9.64 -13.65
N LEU A 338 -3.91 10.00 -12.71
CA LEU A 338 -3.59 11.39 -12.38
C LEU A 338 -2.94 12.13 -13.55
N LEU A 339 -1.96 11.49 -14.19
CA LEU A 339 -1.18 12.04 -15.30
C LEU A 339 -2.05 12.37 -16.53
N LEU A 340 -2.97 11.47 -16.89
CA LEU A 340 -3.71 11.53 -18.15
C LEU A 340 -5.13 12.07 -18.02
N ASN A 341 -5.79 11.87 -16.88
CA ASN A 341 -7.24 12.10 -16.77
C ASN A 341 -7.64 13.16 -15.72
N VAL A 342 -6.74 13.50 -14.78
CA VAL A 342 -7.06 14.42 -13.69
C VAL A 342 -6.28 15.72 -13.83
N LEU A 343 -4.96 15.64 -13.92
CA LEU A 343 -4.09 16.81 -13.88
C LEU A 343 -3.78 17.38 -15.27
N ASP A 344 -4.06 16.65 -16.36
CA ASP A 344 -3.72 17.05 -17.74
C ASP A 344 -2.30 17.62 -17.87
N ILE A 345 -1.30 16.92 -17.32
CA ILE A 345 0.04 17.47 -17.14
C ILE A 345 0.60 17.95 -18.50
N PRO A 346 1.06 19.21 -18.62
CA PRO A 346 1.58 19.72 -19.87
C PRO A 346 2.69 18.83 -20.46
N GLY A 347 2.51 18.42 -21.72
CA GLY A 347 3.42 17.52 -22.43
C GLY A 347 3.12 16.04 -22.29
N SER A 348 2.10 15.63 -21.50
CA SER A 348 1.69 14.22 -21.39
C SER A 348 0.83 13.74 -22.58
N ILE A 349 0.28 14.68 -23.37
CA ILE A 349 -0.53 14.41 -24.57
C ILE A 349 0.37 13.82 -25.67
N GLY A 350 0.46 12.50 -25.69
CA GLY A 350 1.38 11.73 -26.53
C GLY A 350 1.75 10.38 -25.91
N TYR A 351 1.53 10.20 -24.61
CA TYR A 351 1.61 8.90 -23.96
C TYR A 351 0.45 8.00 -24.43
N THR A 352 0.78 6.99 -25.22
CA THR A 352 -0.09 5.83 -25.44
C THR A 352 0.33 4.74 -24.46
N HIS A 353 -0.61 4.15 -23.71
CA HIS A 353 -0.37 3.00 -22.84
C HIS A 353 0.43 1.92 -23.59
N ASP A 354 1.73 1.83 -23.30
CA ASP A 354 2.74 0.96 -23.91
C ASP A 354 2.84 0.98 -25.46
N PRO A 355 4.04 0.83 -26.04
CA PRO A 355 4.13 0.45 -27.43
C PRO A 355 3.56 -0.96 -27.58
N THR A 356 2.44 -1.09 -28.31
CA THR A 356 2.08 -2.39 -28.89
C THR A 356 3.33 -2.91 -29.61
N PRO A 357 3.74 -4.19 -29.44
CA PRO A 357 4.84 -4.74 -30.20
C PRO A 357 4.63 -4.39 -31.66
N ARG A 358 5.60 -3.69 -32.25
CA ARG A 358 5.56 -3.25 -33.65
C ARG A 358 4.99 -4.39 -34.49
N PRO A 359 3.92 -4.18 -35.28
CA PRO A 359 3.29 -5.28 -36.01
C PRO A 359 4.39 -6.00 -36.79
N THR A 360 4.60 -7.29 -36.46
CA THR A 360 5.56 -8.13 -37.13
C THR A 360 5.33 -7.95 -38.61
N ARG A 361 6.37 -7.54 -39.34
CA ARG A 361 6.30 -7.25 -40.77
C ARG A 361 5.56 -8.42 -41.43
N ARG A 362 4.40 -8.12 -42.03
CA ARG A 362 3.56 -9.11 -42.70
C ARG A 362 4.47 -9.97 -43.58
N PRO A 363 4.38 -11.32 -43.52
CA PRO A 363 5.20 -12.16 -44.37
C PRO A 363 5.04 -11.66 -45.80
N THR A 364 6.15 -11.27 -46.42
CA THR A 364 6.13 -10.91 -47.84
C THR A 364 5.82 -12.21 -48.56
N GLN A 365 4.56 -12.40 -48.96
CA GLN A 365 4.22 -13.43 -49.94
C GLN A 365 4.99 -13.08 -51.20
N SER A 366 6.12 -13.75 -51.42
CA SER A 366 6.73 -13.79 -52.73
C SER A 366 5.71 -14.46 -53.66
N PHE A 367 5.15 -13.68 -54.57
CA PHE A 367 4.43 -14.24 -55.71
C PHE A 367 5.43 -15.08 -56.51
N GLN A 368 5.38 -16.40 -56.33
CA GLN A 368 5.95 -17.31 -57.31
C GLN A 368 5.02 -17.29 -58.53
N ALA A 369 5.63 -17.08 -59.71
CA ALA A 369 4.92 -17.09 -60.98
C ALA A 369 4.23 -18.45 -61.22
N PRO A 370 3.09 -18.49 -61.94
CA PRO A 370 2.35 -19.72 -62.16
C PRO A 370 3.15 -20.73 -62.97
N ILE A 371 3.22 -21.97 -62.48
CA ILE A 371 3.75 -23.12 -63.22
C ILE A 371 2.64 -23.63 -64.19
N PRO A 372 2.97 -24.02 -65.44
CA PRO A 372 1.97 -24.47 -66.41
C PRO A 372 1.30 -25.79 -66.00
N ILE A 373 0.00 -25.87 -66.29
CA ILE A 373 -0.86 -27.03 -66.08
C ILE A 373 -0.47 -28.13 -67.07
N THR A 374 -0.25 -29.35 -66.57
CA THR A 374 -0.25 -30.57 -67.39
C THR A 374 -1.23 -31.58 -66.82
N ASP A 375 -2.20 -31.97 -67.65
CA ASP A 375 -3.27 -32.93 -67.38
C ASP A 375 -2.74 -34.36 -67.15
N ARG A 376 -3.04 -34.94 -65.97
CA ARG A 376 -3.33 -36.38 -65.87
C ARG A 376 -4.09 -36.75 -64.58
N PRO A 377 -5.09 -37.65 -64.65
CA PRO A 377 -6.04 -37.88 -63.57
C PRO A 377 -5.58 -38.97 -62.58
N THR A 378 -5.84 -38.77 -61.28
CA THR A 378 -5.65 -39.80 -60.25
C THR A 378 -6.96 -40.04 -59.48
N LYS A 379 -7.24 -41.32 -59.22
CA LYS A 379 -8.51 -41.95 -58.81
C LYS A 379 -9.06 -41.54 -57.42
N PRO A 380 -10.36 -41.78 -57.14
CA PRO A 380 -11.04 -41.38 -55.90
C PRO A 380 -10.80 -42.37 -54.75
N LYS A 381 -10.75 -41.86 -53.52
CA LYS A 381 -10.68 -42.67 -52.28
C LYS A 381 -11.98 -42.51 -51.47
N VAL A 382 -12.44 -43.65 -50.97
CA VAL A 382 -13.75 -43.98 -50.36
C VAL A 382 -13.91 -43.44 -48.92
N PRO A 383 -15.13 -43.10 -48.44
CA PRO A 383 -15.37 -42.64 -47.07
C PRO A 383 -15.47 -43.81 -46.08
N THR A 384 -15.02 -43.61 -44.83
CA THR A 384 -15.12 -44.58 -43.72
C THR A 384 -16.22 -44.12 -42.72
N PRO A 385 -16.97 -45.03 -42.06
CA PRO A 385 -18.25 -44.73 -41.41
C PRO A 385 -18.16 -44.32 -39.92
N MET A 386 -19.20 -43.63 -39.44
CA MET A 386 -19.44 -43.26 -38.02
C MET A 386 -19.76 -44.48 -37.13
N PRO A 387 -19.42 -44.45 -35.83
CA PRO A 387 -19.91 -45.43 -34.85
C PRO A 387 -21.23 -45.02 -34.18
N SER A 388 -22.14 -46.00 -34.05
CA SER A 388 -23.42 -45.96 -33.33
C SER A 388 -23.28 -46.09 -31.79
N PRO A 389 -24.29 -45.67 -31.00
CA PRO A 389 -24.21 -45.56 -29.54
C PRO A 389 -24.39 -46.90 -28.81
N LYS A 390 -23.66 -47.10 -27.70
CA LYS A 390 -23.80 -48.24 -26.80
C LYS A 390 -24.55 -47.89 -25.51
N MET A 391 -25.29 -48.90 -25.03
CA MET A 391 -26.30 -48.94 -23.98
C MET A 391 -25.85 -48.50 -22.58
N MET A 392 -26.85 -48.01 -21.83
CA MET A 392 -26.85 -47.77 -20.39
C MET A 392 -26.56 -49.02 -19.57
N ILE A 393 -25.73 -48.86 -18.52
CA ILE A 393 -25.66 -49.76 -17.37
C ILE A 393 -25.96 -48.93 -16.12
N GLN A 394 -27.04 -49.29 -15.43
CA GLN A 394 -27.42 -48.75 -14.12
C GLN A 394 -26.52 -49.32 -13.02
N THR A 395 -26.14 -48.48 -12.05
CA THR A 395 -25.66 -48.93 -10.74
C THR A 395 -26.18 -48.02 -9.62
N PRO A 396 -26.31 -48.53 -8.38
CA PRO A 396 -27.40 -48.17 -7.47
C PRO A 396 -27.12 -46.98 -6.53
N ARG A 397 -28.24 -46.40 -6.07
CA ARG A 397 -28.40 -45.29 -5.13
C ARG A 397 -28.00 -45.69 -3.70
N PRO A 398 -27.25 -44.87 -2.95
CA PRO A 398 -27.13 -45.02 -1.50
C PRO A 398 -28.36 -44.44 -0.79
N THR A 399 -28.94 -45.25 0.08
CA THR A 399 -30.02 -44.92 1.01
C THR A 399 -29.48 -44.05 2.15
N PHE A 400 -30.09 -42.89 2.41
CA PHE A 400 -29.93 -42.18 3.68
C PHE A 400 -31.22 -42.32 4.49
N GLU A 401 -31.09 -42.90 5.68
CA GLU A 401 -32.13 -42.99 6.70
C GLU A 401 -32.55 -41.60 7.18
N LYS A 402 -33.85 -41.44 7.40
CA LYS A 402 -34.46 -40.28 8.06
C LYS A 402 -34.33 -40.44 9.58
N ALA A 403 -33.74 -39.45 10.24
CA ALA A 403 -34.02 -39.20 11.65
C ALA A 403 -35.04 -38.06 11.74
N SER A 404 -36.15 -38.34 12.43
CA SER A 404 -37.23 -37.42 12.76
C SER A 404 -36.74 -36.25 13.61
N LEU A 405 -37.24 -35.04 13.30
CA LEU A 405 -37.36 -33.97 14.28
C LEU A 405 -38.81 -33.54 14.36
N THR A 406 -39.37 -33.68 15.55
CA THR A 406 -40.75 -33.41 15.90
C THR A 406 -40.99 -31.91 16.05
N THR A 407 -42.15 -31.49 15.56
CA THR A 407 -42.88 -30.23 15.72
C THR A 407 -42.71 -29.48 17.03
N LEU A 408 -42.57 -28.14 16.95
CA LEU A 408 -43.40 -27.19 17.69
C LEU A 408 -43.68 -25.95 16.81
N GLU A 409 -44.95 -25.54 16.81
CA GLU A 409 -45.57 -24.47 16.02
C GLU A 409 -45.44 -23.07 16.68
N PRO A 410 -45.83 -21.98 15.98
CA PRO A 410 -45.31 -20.63 16.17
C PRO A 410 -46.18 -19.72 17.04
N VAL A 411 -45.58 -18.61 17.50
CA VAL A 411 -46.30 -17.44 18.00
C VAL A 411 -46.23 -16.33 16.95
N GLU A 412 -47.41 -15.93 16.50
CA GLU A 412 -47.71 -14.84 15.59
C GLU A 412 -48.20 -13.61 16.38
N SER A 413 -47.84 -12.40 15.93
CA SER A 413 -48.54 -11.11 16.16
C SER A 413 -47.63 -9.97 15.67
N THR A 414 -47.73 -9.53 14.40
CA THR A 414 -48.62 -8.50 13.81
C THR A 414 -48.17 -7.04 14.07
N ASP A 415 -47.67 -6.35 13.03
CA ASP A 415 -48.37 -5.19 12.41
C ASP A 415 -47.55 -4.47 11.29
N VAL A 416 -47.83 -4.85 10.03
CA VAL A 416 -48.59 -4.09 8.99
C VAL A 416 -48.22 -2.63 8.62
N ILE A 417 -47.63 -2.51 7.40
CA ILE A 417 -47.91 -1.60 6.25
C ILE A 417 -47.32 -0.16 6.20
N SER A 418 -46.45 0.08 5.20
CA SER A 418 -46.79 0.91 4.02
C SER A 418 -45.82 0.73 2.85
N LYS A 419 -46.39 0.58 1.65
CA LYS A 419 -45.74 0.30 0.36
C LYS A 419 -45.32 1.61 -0.34
N GLN A 420 -44.22 1.58 -1.09
CA GLN A 420 -44.22 1.93 -2.53
C GLN A 420 -42.89 1.56 -3.21
N ARG A 421 -42.99 0.80 -4.31
CA ARG A 421 -41.94 0.58 -5.33
C ARG A 421 -42.01 1.71 -6.37
N PRO A 422 -40.96 1.90 -7.20
CA PRO A 422 -41.02 1.31 -8.55
C PRO A 422 -39.68 0.81 -9.12
N GLY A 423 -39.78 -0.14 -10.08
CA GLY A 423 -38.90 -0.22 -11.25
C GLY A 423 -37.67 -1.13 -11.19
N VAL A 424 -37.85 -2.41 -11.55
CA VAL A 424 -36.77 -3.35 -11.88
C VAL A 424 -36.40 -3.20 -13.35
N VAL A 425 -35.11 -2.98 -13.65
CA VAL A 425 -34.53 -3.13 -14.99
C VAL A 425 -33.45 -4.21 -14.92
N TYR A 426 -33.64 -5.29 -15.68
CA TYR A 426 -32.71 -6.41 -15.80
C TYR A 426 -31.66 -6.12 -16.89
N PHE A 427 -30.38 -6.32 -16.59
CA PHE A 427 -29.33 -6.56 -17.59
C PHE A 427 -28.46 -7.76 -17.16
N PRO A 428 -27.95 -8.57 -18.12
CA PRO A 428 -27.44 -9.91 -17.84
C PRO A 428 -25.99 -9.91 -17.34
N ALA A 429 -25.67 -10.88 -16.47
CA ALA A 429 -24.33 -11.14 -15.95
C ALA A 429 -23.38 -11.75 -17.02
N PRO A 430 -22.06 -11.48 -16.98
CA PRO A 430 -21.09 -12.16 -17.81
C PRO A 430 -20.82 -13.59 -17.31
N GLN A 431 -20.64 -14.50 -18.28
CA GLN A 431 -20.44 -15.93 -18.10
C GLN A 431 -19.08 -16.25 -17.43
N GLN A 432 -19.13 -17.03 -16.35
CA GLN A 432 -17.95 -17.69 -15.76
C GLN A 432 -17.49 -18.85 -16.64
N GLN A 433 -16.22 -18.83 -17.03
CA GLN A 433 -15.54 -20.00 -17.60
C GLN A 433 -15.17 -20.98 -16.48
N VAL A 434 -15.60 -22.23 -16.69
CA VAL A 434 -15.31 -23.39 -15.86
C VAL A 434 -13.91 -23.91 -16.22
N ALA A 435 -12.96 -23.86 -15.27
CA ALA A 435 -11.70 -24.57 -15.38
C ALA A 435 -11.88 -26.01 -14.82
N GLY A 436 -11.69 -27.00 -15.69
CA GLY A 436 -11.73 -28.42 -15.33
C GLY A 436 -10.48 -28.91 -14.58
N PRO A 437 -10.52 -30.10 -13.97
CA PRO A 437 -9.49 -30.62 -13.09
C PRO A 437 -8.31 -31.18 -13.88
N THR A 438 -7.09 -31.00 -13.36
CA THR A 438 -5.89 -31.74 -13.81
C THR A 438 -5.41 -32.71 -12.71
N PRO A 439 -4.87 -33.88 -13.06
CA PRO A 439 -4.88 -35.07 -12.21
C PRO A 439 -3.67 -35.22 -11.27
N LEU A 440 -3.93 -35.84 -10.11
CA LEU A 440 -2.92 -36.43 -9.23
C LEU A 440 -2.18 -37.57 -9.94
N GLY A 441 -0.85 -37.58 -9.84
CA GLY A 441 -0.01 -38.67 -10.28
C GLY A 441 1.36 -38.70 -9.58
N ASN A 442 1.47 -39.63 -8.62
CA ASN A 442 2.66 -40.34 -8.14
C ASN A 442 3.59 -39.72 -7.09
N GLN A 443 3.42 -40.26 -5.88
CA GLN A 443 4.39 -40.35 -4.79
C GLN A 443 5.63 -41.13 -5.20
N ILE A 444 6.82 -40.62 -4.87
CA ILE A 444 8.03 -41.43 -4.64
C ILE A 444 8.77 -40.88 -3.40
N GLY A 445 8.76 -41.68 -2.33
CA GLY A 445 9.90 -41.96 -1.44
C GLY A 445 10.67 -40.82 -0.78
N ILE A 446 10.31 -40.53 0.47
CA ILE A 446 11.14 -39.82 1.46
C ILE A 446 12.26 -40.76 1.97
N LYS A 447 13.51 -40.27 1.99
CA LYS A 447 14.54 -40.65 2.97
C LYS A 447 15.10 -39.37 3.61
N PRO A 448 15.28 -39.33 4.95
CA PRO A 448 15.71 -38.12 5.65
C PRO A 448 17.23 -38.00 5.66
N SER A 449 17.75 -36.80 5.43
CA SER A 449 19.17 -36.45 5.65
C SER A 449 19.28 -35.40 6.74
N ALA A 450 20.25 -35.62 7.61
CA ALA A 450 20.43 -35.05 8.93
C ALA A 450 20.86 -33.57 8.94
N SER A 451 20.53 -32.93 10.07
CA SER A 451 21.06 -31.67 10.59
C SER A 451 22.59 -31.66 10.69
N PRO A 452 23.25 -30.49 10.62
CA PRO A 452 24.52 -30.27 11.27
C PRO A 452 24.33 -29.48 12.58
N GLN A 453 24.92 -30.04 13.63
CA GLN A 453 25.02 -29.47 14.97
C GLN A 453 25.96 -28.26 15.01
N LEU A 454 25.63 -27.34 15.92
CA LEU A 454 26.54 -26.39 16.56
C LEU A 454 27.84 -27.09 17.00
N GLN A 455 28.99 -26.51 16.63
CA GLN A 455 30.23 -26.69 17.38
C GLN A 455 30.57 -25.40 18.11
N LEU A 456 30.47 -25.45 19.44
CA LEU A 456 31.21 -24.58 20.34
C LEU A 456 32.70 -24.97 20.28
N SER A 457 33.57 -23.99 20.05
CA SER A 457 34.97 -24.08 20.48
C SER A 457 35.28 -22.88 21.38
N GLY A 458 35.50 -23.15 22.67
CA GLY A 458 36.10 -22.20 23.59
C GLY A 458 37.61 -22.14 23.41
N GLY A 459 38.18 -20.97 23.70
CA GLY A 459 39.62 -20.72 23.77
C GLY A 459 39.87 -19.35 24.38
N ALA A 460 40.41 -19.34 25.60
CA ALA A 460 40.56 -18.21 26.48
C ALA A 460 41.82 -17.35 26.22
N LEU A 461 41.89 -16.22 26.96
CA LEU A 461 43.07 -15.38 27.31
C LEU A 461 43.51 -14.41 26.19
N LEU A 462 43.65 -13.09 26.40
CA LEU A 462 44.49 -12.39 27.38
C LEU A 462 44.24 -10.85 27.37
N PHE A 463 44.65 -10.23 28.49
CA PHE A 463 44.74 -8.79 28.79
C PHE A 463 45.34 -7.89 27.69
N ALA A 464 44.84 -6.65 27.57
CA ALA A 464 45.64 -5.43 27.72
C ALA A 464 44.75 -4.17 27.71
N ALA A 465 44.81 -3.42 28.81
CA ALA A 465 44.43 -2.02 28.86
C ALA A 465 45.51 -1.18 28.19
N LEU A 466 45.13 -0.19 27.39
CA LEU A 466 45.97 0.96 27.08
C LEU A 466 45.11 2.23 27.00
N VAL A 467 45.22 3.00 28.09
CA VAL A 467 44.99 4.43 28.13
C VAL A 467 46.06 5.09 27.25
N SER A 468 45.67 5.94 26.31
CA SER A 468 46.46 7.13 25.98
C SER A 468 45.59 8.20 25.34
N THR A 469 45.38 9.26 26.13
CA THR A 469 45.27 10.65 25.72
C THR A 469 46.05 11.00 24.45
N TYR A 470 45.49 11.86 23.58
CA TYR A 470 46.18 13.06 23.11
C TYR A 470 45.18 14.08 22.55
N LEU A 471 45.29 15.32 23.06
CA LEU A 471 44.73 16.53 22.51
C LEU A 471 45.39 16.87 21.16
N HIS A 472 44.61 17.29 20.17
CA HIS A 472 44.73 18.59 19.50
C HIS A 472 43.43 18.93 18.78
#